data_AF-A0A0D2CTA5-F1
#
_entry.id   AF-A0A0D2CTA5-F1
#
_cell.length_a   1.000
_cell.length_b   1.000
_cell.length_c   1.000
_cell.angle_alpha   90.00
_cell.angle_beta   90.00
_cell.angle_gamma   90.00
#
_symmetry.space_group_name_H-M   'P 1'
#
loop_
_entity.id
_entity.type
_entity.pdbx_description
1 polymer ?
#
loop_
_entity_poly.entity_id
_entity_poly.type
_entity_poly.pdbx_seq_one_letter_code
_entity_poly.pdbx_strand_id
1 'polypeptide(L)'
;MQESGTNEVPVYTIIQADGLYPDDTVEQEIFTSASKYPYQVRYVQTDLYPTGAPTPKPWSDIPQSLRDRVDGVMVLKMRFTAEDLELFPRLKV
;
A
#
# COMPACT_ATOMS: atom_id res chain seq x y z
N MET A 1 -39.33 11.08 1.95
CA MET A 1 -38.63 9.95 1.30
C MET A 1 -37.16 10.16 1.55
N GLN A 2 -36.52 9.29 2.33
CA GLN A 2 -35.08 9.37 2.63
C GLN A 2 -34.35 8.51 1.60
N GLU A 3 -33.41 9.11 0.87
CA GLU A 3 -32.54 8.40 -0.06
C GLU A 3 -31.62 7.48 0.74
N SER A 4 -31.83 6.17 0.61
CA SER A 4 -30.92 5.15 1.10
C SER A 4 -29.70 5.08 0.18
N GLY A 5 -28.80 6.05 0.29
CA GLY A 5 -27.45 5.94 -0.25
C GLY A 5 -26.70 4.89 0.54
N THR A 6 -26.26 3.81 -0.10
CA THR A 6 -25.27 2.90 0.48
C THR A 6 -24.02 3.71 0.79
N ASN A 7 -23.85 4.09 2.05
CA ASN A 7 -22.62 4.72 2.54
C ASN A 7 -21.51 3.65 2.47
N GLU A 8 -20.86 3.53 1.32
CA GLU A 8 -19.68 2.69 1.18
C GLU A 8 -18.57 3.25 2.07
N VAL A 9 -18.10 2.44 3.01
CA VAL A 9 -16.97 2.79 3.87
C VAL A 9 -15.74 2.90 2.96
N PRO A 10 -15.06 4.06 2.89
CA PRO A 10 -13.87 4.21 2.07
C PRO A 10 -12.80 3.20 2.45
N VAL A 11 -12.17 2.58 1.46
CA VAL A 11 -11.05 1.65 1.64
C VAL A 11 -9.81 2.28 1.01
N TYR A 12 -8.76 2.42 1.81
CA TYR A 12 -7.45 2.88 1.34
C TYR A 12 -6.47 1.73 1.30
N THR A 13 -5.61 1.68 0.29
CA THR A 13 -4.56 0.66 0.22
C THR A 13 -3.20 1.28 0.50
N ILE A 14 -2.48 0.74 1.48
CA ILE A 14 -1.10 1.09 1.78
C ILE A 14 -0.23 -0.11 1.45
N ILE A 15 0.90 0.14 0.77
CA ILE A 15 1.91 -0.89 0.56
C ILE A 15 3.18 -0.60 1.35
N GLN A 16 3.85 -1.65 1.82
CA GLN A 16 5.26 -1.62 2.18
C GLN A 16 6.06 -2.19 1.02
N ALA A 17 6.89 -1.35 0.38
CA ALA A 17 7.49 -1.66 -0.91
C ALA A 17 8.67 -2.63 -0.82
N ASP A 18 9.54 -2.45 0.18
CA ASP A 18 10.83 -3.14 0.19
C ASP A 18 10.71 -4.64 0.54
N GLY A 19 9.88 -5.03 1.50
CA GLY A 19 9.84 -6.40 2.06
C GLY A 19 11.07 -6.70 2.93
N LEU A 20 11.69 -5.68 3.51
CA LEU A 20 12.96 -5.82 4.24
C LEU A 20 12.80 -6.70 5.49
N TYR A 21 11.73 -6.47 6.25
CA TYR A 21 11.40 -7.22 7.45
C TYR A 21 10.18 -8.09 7.16
N PRO A 22 10.27 -9.43 7.30
CA PRO A 22 9.16 -10.32 7.01
C PRO A 22 8.05 -10.25 8.07
N ASP A 23 8.35 -9.70 9.25
CA ASP A 23 7.37 -9.44 10.30
C ASP A 23 6.74 -8.06 10.07
N ASP A 24 5.45 -8.06 9.75
CA ASP A 24 4.60 -6.87 9.58
C ASP A 24 3.49 -6.80 10.63
N THR A 25 3.61 -7.54 11.74
CA THR A 25 2.54 -7.68 12.74
C THR A 25 2.10 -6.32 13.31
N VAL A 26 3.05 -5.41 13.53
CA VAL A 26 2.78 -4.07 14.08
C VAL A 26 2.00 -3.21 13.09
N GLU A 27 2.41 -3.19 11.81
CA GLU A 27 1.73 -2.47 10.74
C GLU A 27 0.32 -3.02 10.51
N GLN A 28 0.17 -4.34 10.51
CA GLN A 28 -1.12 -5.00 10.41
C GLN A 28 -2.02 -4.60 11.58
N GLU A 29 -1.53 -4.61 12.81
CA GLU A 29 -2.31 -4.18 13.98
C GLU A 29 -2.71 -2.71 13.87
N ILE A 30 -1.79 -1.81 13.51
CA ILE A 30 -2.05 -0.37 13.41
C ILE A 30 -3.07 -0.06 12.31
N PHE A 31 -2.95 -0.67 11.12
CA PHE A 31 -3.77 -0.31 9.96
C PHE A 31 -5.07 -1.12 9.86
N THR A 32 -5.09 -2.36 10.32
CA THR A 32 -6.23 -3.27 10.10
C THR A 32 -7.08 -3.52 11.34
N SER A 33 -6.63 -3.09 12.54
CA SER A 33 -7.46 -3.19 13.74
C SER A 33 -8.75 -2.36 13.59
N ALA A 34 -9.89 -3.05 13.63
CA ALA A 34 -11.17 -2.49 13.20
C ALA A 34 -11.84 -1.54 14.22
N SER A 35 -12.58 -0.57 13.64
CA SER A 35 -13.71 0.23 14.18
C SER A 35 -13.48 1.64 14.74
N LYS A 36 -12.25 2.14 14.91
CA LYS A 36 -12.07 3.52 15.40
C LYS A 36 -12.35 4.61 14.37
N TYR A 37 -12.30 4.29 13.08
CA TYR A 37 -12.29 5.29 12.02
C TYR A 37 -13.41 5.06 10.99
N PRO A 38 -13.92 6.11 10.34
CA PRO A 38 -14.94 6.00 9.30
C PRO A 38 -14.37 5.52 7.95
N TYR A 39 -13.30 4.72 7.96
CA TYR A 39 -12.63 4.15 6.79
C TYR A 39 -11.94 2.84 7.17
N GLN A 40 -11.55 2.06 6.15
CA GLN A 40 -10.74 0.86 6.29
C GLN A 40 -9.39 1.06 5.60
N VAL A 41 -8.36 0.41 6.13
CA VAL A 41 -7.05 0.33 5.45
C VAL A 41 -6.75 -1.12 5.12
N ARG A 42 -6.38 -1.36 3.87
CA ARG A 42 -5.74 -2.59 3.43
C ARG A 42 -4.24 -2.36 3.42
N TYR A 43 -3.52 -3.07 4.26
CA TYR A 43 -2.07 -3.09 4.25
C TYR A 43 -1.56 -4.30 3.46
N VAL A 44 -0.55 -4.11 2.63
CA VAL A 44 0.10 -5.18 1.85
C VAL A 44 1.60 -4.98 1.86
N GLN A 45 2.35 -5.98 2.32
CA GLN A 45 3.79 -6.01 2.11
C GLN A 45 4.12 -6.63 0.75
N THR A 46 5.08 -6.03 0.04
CA THR A 46 5.62 -6.55 -1.23
C THR A 46 7.09 -6.92 -1.07
N ASP A 47 7.63 -7.64 -2.04
CA ASP A 47 9.02 -8.13 -2.00
C ASP A 47 9.87 -7.55 -3.14
N LEU A 48 9.82 -6.23 -3.32
CA LEU A 48 10.65 -5.58 -4.34
C LEU A 48 12.13 -5.59 -3.98
N TYR A 49 12.46 -5.47 -2.69
CA TYR A 49 13.84 -5.52 -2.25
C TYR A 49 13.98 -6.21 -0.89
N PRO A 50 13.67 -7.51 -0.78
CA PRO A 50 13.70 -8.21 0.49
C PRO A 50 15.12 -8.35 1.04
N THR A 51 15.24 -8.76 2.31
CA THR A 51 16.55 -9.06 2.92
C THR A 51 17.30 -10.12 2.11
N GLY A 52 18.58 -9.87 1.82
CA GLY A 52 19.45 -10.77 1.06
C GLY A 52 19.36 -10.64 -0.46
N ALA A 53 18.42 -9.86 -0.99
CA ALA A 53 18.39 -9.55 -2.42
C ALA A 53 19.61 -8.69 -2.80
N PRO A 54 20.32 -9.01 -3.90
CA PRO A 54 21.50 -8.24 -4.31
C PRO A 54 21.15 -6.87 -4.90
N THR A 55 19.99 -6.74 -5.55
CA THR A 55 19.47 -5.51 -6.16
C THR A 55 17.95 -5.45 -6.03
N PRO A 56 17.33 -4.25 -6.01
CA PRO A 56 15.88 -4.10 -6.00
C PRO A 56 15.27 -4.48 -7.35
N LYS A 57 14.08 -5.08 -7.32
CA LYS A 57 13.18 -5.18 -8.47
C LYS A 57 12.64 -3.79 -8.83
N PRO A 58 12.27 -3.56 -10.10
CA PRO A 58 11.61 -2.31 -10.50
C PRO A 58 10.21 -2.21 -9.86
N TRP A 59 9.73 -0.98 -9.65
CA TRP A 59 8.39 -0.74 -9.11
C TRP A 59 7.26 -1.32 -9.98
N SER A 60 7.51 -1.49 -11.28
CA SER A 60 6.60 -2.13 -12.23
C SER A 60 6.35 -3.62 -11.95
N ASP A 61 7.20 -4.28 -11.16
CA ASP A 61 6.99 -5.69 -10.75
C ASP A 61 5.81 -5.83 -9.79
N ILE A 62 5.36 -4.75 -9.15
CA ILE A 62 4.10 -4.75 -8.41
C ILE A 62 2.95 -4.93 -9.41
N PRO A 63 2.05 -5.93 -9.19
CA PRO A 63 0.91 -6.15 -10.08
C PRO A 63 0.11 -4.88 -10.32
N GLN A 64 -0.22 -4.60 -11.58
CA GLN A 64 -0.96 -3.39 -11.95
C GLN A 64 -2.26 -3.24 -11.16
N SER A 65 -2.98 -4.34 -10.93
CA SER A 65 -4.22 -4.36 -10.15
C SER A 65 -4.06 -3.88 -8.70
N LEU A 66 -2.86 -4.03 -8.12
CA LEU A 66 -2.52 -3.47 -6.82
C LEU A 66 -2.15 -1.99 -6.98
N ARG A 67 -1.25 -1.64 -7.92
CA ARG A 67 -0.80 -0.26 -8.16
C ARG A 67 -1.94 0.71 -8.43
N ASP A 68 -2.94 0.29 -9.20
CA ASP A 68 -4.13 1.06 -9.52
C ASP A 68 -5.01 1.40 -8.31
N ARG A 69 -4.72 0.81 -7.14
CA ARG A 69 -5.47 0.96 -5.88
C ARG A 69 -4.64 1.53 -4.74
N VAL A 70 -3.33 1.67 -4.90
CA VAL A 70 -2.45 2.19 -3.84
C VAL A 70 -2.75 3.66 -3.60
N ASP A 71 -3.08 3.97 -2.36
CA ASP A 71 -3.26 5.32 -1.85
C ASP A 71 -2.04 5.79 -1.05
N GLY A 72 -1.22 4.87 -0.52
CA GLY A 72 -0.01 5.21 0.22
C GLY A 72 1.15 4.21 0.05
N VAL A 73 2.39 4.71 0.05
CA VAL A 73 3.61 3.90 -0.04
C VAL A 73 4.49 4.10 1.19
N MET A 74 4.85 2.99 1.83
CA MET A 74 5.91 2.92 2.82
C MET A 74 7.17 2.36 2.16
N VAL A 75 8.24 3.15 2.16
CA VAL A 75 9.52 2.77 1.55
C VAL A 75 10.68 3.21 2.42
N LEU A 76 11.71 2.37 2.57
CA LEU A 76 12.89 2.67 3.38
C LEU A 76 14.17 2.83 2.56
N LYS A 77 14.49 1.88 1.69
CA LYS A 77 15.82 1.83 1.02
C LYS A 77 15.74 1.99 -0.49
N MET A 78 14.59 1.70 -1.10
CA MET A 78 14.41 1.88 -2.53
C MET A 78 14.32 3.37 -2.90
N ARG A 79 14.92 3.73 -4.04
CA ARG A 79 14.65 5.03 -4.66
C ARG A 79 13.23 5.02 -5.22
N PHE A 80 12.57 6.17 -5.19
CA PHE A 80 11.26 6.39 -5.78
C PHE A 80 11.34 7.65 -6.65
N THR A 81 11.30 7.48 -7.97
CA THR A 81 11.45 8.56 -8.94
C THR A 81 10.11 9.10 -9.43
N ALA A 82 10.15 10.11 -10.29
CA ALA A 82 8.94 10.62 -10.94
C ALA A 82 8.30 9.56 -11.85
N GLU A 83 9.10 8.78 -12.56
CA GLU A 83 8.62 7.67 -13.40
C GLU A 83 7.96 6.56 -12.55
N ASP A 84 8.49 6.30 -11.35
CA ASP A 84 7.87 5.35 -10.44
C ASP A 84 6.53 5.86 -9.92
N LEU A 85 6.41 7.17 -9.63
CA LEU A 85 5.17 7.81 -9.20
C LEU A 85 4.05 7.66 -10.25
N GLU A 86 4.38 7.77 -11.54
CA GLU A 86 3.41 7.60 -12.64
C GLU A 86 2.76 6.20 -12.66
N LEU A 87 3.39 5.20 -12.03
CA LEU A 87 2.83 3.84 -11.91
C LEU A 87 1.66 3.75 -10.93
N PHE A 88 1.43 4.76 -10.08
CA PHE A 88 0.45 4.75 -8.99
C PHE A 88 -0.58 5.89 -9.15
N PRO A 89 -1.63 5.71 -9.97
CA PRO A 89 -2.54 6.79 -10.34
C PRO A 89 -3.42 7.34 -9.20
N ARG A 90 -3.44 6.67 -8.04
CA ARG A 90 -4.20 7.06 -6.86
C ARG A 90 -3.33 7.45 -5.67
N LEU A 91 -2.00 7.48 -5.83
CA LEU A 91 -1.09 7.72 -4.73
C LEU A 91 -1.31 9.11 -4.11
N LYS A 92 -1.36 9.17 -2.78
CA LYS A 92 -1.56 10.40 -2.01
C LYS A 92 -0.38 10.73 -1.11
N VAL A 93 0.27 9.70 -0.55
CA VAL A 93 1.34 9.83 0.45
C VAL A 93 2.41 8.76 0.29
#